data_AF-A0A8T5TN15-F1
#
_entry.id   AF-A0A8T5TN15-F1
#
_cell.length_a   1.000
_cell.length_b   1.000
_cell.length_c   1.000
_cell.angle_alpha   90.00
_cell.angle_beta   90.00
_cell.angle_gamma   90.00
#
_symmetry.space_group_name_H-M   'P 1'
#
loop_
_entity.id
_entity.type
_entity.pdbx_description
1 polymer ?
#
loop_
_entity_poly.entity_id
_entity_poly.type
_entity_poly.pdbx_seq_one_letter_code
_entity_poly.pdbx_strand_id
1 'polypeptide(L)'
;MEKKHSEVSNQNEDNIIKKLKKAIKDNTELLNPKMQDTDNVFVSESNIRDNQEINLFFDNIGNIPILDINVGNLLNIDKSNLLVSIINHMDDVSLETIYFYISIFKMITGDLPANISLILSIVENHSNKSLFISRYNQNPDIINNFYGLAIISETIKMNMNIIDLTRLKELLLDELKVINHNKILSNYYLFNCINLLKKFNFNIEMNNDILLRKINETQINDTEKEEFISNLFIILSISKLIDKNYSAKNIDNKSLKKFEDIIKNLYKNDFSLTQYSKILLIIDLLGFQQKYSKEIKIWLNKLINHTKFFMSEIENEEFSWKNDITAFSIEVKMLYWILITCLQYQSFF
;
A
#
# COMPACT_ATOMS: atom_id res chain seq x y z
N MET A 1 -8.91 -42.98 59.49
CA MET A 1 -10.00 -43.09 58.50
C MET A 1 -9.68 -42.16 57.31
N GLU A 2 -8.52 -42.38 56.66
CA GLU A 2 -7.94 -41.49 55.62
C GLU A 2 -7.17 -42.28 54.55
N LYS A 3 -7.74 -43.37 54.02
CA LYS A 3 -7.09 -44.17 52.95
C LYS A 3 -7.97 -44.50 51.75
N LYS A 4 -9.17 -43.90 51.62
CA LYS A 4 -10.09 -44.18 50.49
C LYS A 4 -10.25 -43.04 49.48
N HIS A 5 -9.67 -41.86 49.69
CA HIS A 5 -9.81 -40.73 48.75
C HIS A 5 -8.65 -40.54 47.76
N SER A 6 -7.47 -41.16 47.97
CA SER A 6 -6.33 -40.98 47.04
C SER A 6 -6.33 -41.93 45.83
N GLU A 7 -6.99 -43.08 45.90
CA GLU A 7 -6.99 -44.06 44.80
C GLU A 7 -8.01 -43.75 43.69
N VAL A 8 -9.10 -43.04 44.01
CA VAL A 8 -10.15 -42.66 43.03
C VAL A 8 -9.73 -41.46 42.18
N SER A 9 -8.84 -40.60 42.69
CA SER A 9 -8.31 -39.42 41.99
C SER A 9 -7.37 -39.82 40.83
N ASN A 10 -6.44 -40.74 41.08
CA ASN A 10 -5.41 -41.12 40.11
C ASN A 10 -5.97 -41.94 38.93
N GLN A 11 -7.01 -42.75 39.13
CA GLN A 11 -7.64 -43.52 38.05
C GLN A 11 -8.40 -42.65 37.05
N ASN A 12 -8.88 -41.47 37.48
CA ASN A 12 -9.59 -40.53 36.60
C ASN A 12 -8.61 -39.72 35.72
N GLU A 13 -7.48 -39.29 36.28
CA GLU A 13 -6.43 -38.58 35.52
C GLU A 13 -5.78 -39.47 34.45
N ASP A 14 -5.47 -40.74 34.78
CA ASP A 14 -4.90 -41.69 33.83
C ASP A 14 -5.85 -41.99 32.65
N ASN A 15 -7.17 -42.01 32.91
CA ASN A 15 -8.17 -42.19 31.87
C ASN A 15 -8.30 -40.95 30.96
N ILE A 16 -8.17 -39.75 31.51
CA ILE A 16 -8.18 -38.49 30.75
C ILE A 16 -6.93 -38.40 29.87
N ILE A 17 -5.76 -38.73 30.41
CA ILE A 17 -4.48 -38.73 29.67
C ILE A 17 -4.51 -39.75 28.52
N LYS A 18 -5.08 -40.94 28.73
CA LYS A 18 -5.25 -41.94 27.65
C LYS A 18 -6.19 -41.46 26.54
N LYS A 19 -7.30 -40.79 26.89
CA LYS A 19 -8.23 -40.22 25.90
C LYS A 19 -7.57 -39.08 25.10
N LEU A 20 -6.81 -38.21 25.75
CA LEU A 20 -6.07 -37.12 25.10
C LEU A 20 -4.98 -37.66 24.16
N LYS A 21 -4.19 -38.65 24.58
CA LYS A 21 -3.17 -39.27 23.71
C LYS A 21 -3.78 -39.96 22.48
N LYS A 22 -4.96 -40.57 22.64
CA LYS A 22 -5.69 -41.17 21.52
C LYS A 22 -6.20 -40.10 20.55
N ALA A 23 -6.81 -39.02 21.05
CA ALA A 23 -7.28 -37.92 20.21
C ALA A 23 -6.15 -37.20 19.46
N ILE A 24 -4.98 -37.05 20.09
CA ILE A 24 -3.79 -36.48 19.44
C ILE A 24 -3.32 -37.40 18.30
N LYS A 25 -3.29 -38.72 18.53
CA LYS A 25 -2.89 -39.72 17.53
C LYS A 25 -3.87 -39.78 16.36
N ASP A 26 -5.17 -39.76 16.64
CA ASP A 26 -6.21 -39.80 15.61
C ASP A 26 -6.16 -38.52 14.74
N ASN A 27 -5.84 -37.35 15.34
CA ASN A 27 -5.66 -36.09 14.60
C ASN A 27 -4.35 -36.04 13.80
N THR A 28 -3.25 -36.62 14.29
CA THR A 28 -2.00 -36.68 13.52
C THR A 28 -2.06 -37.68 12.37
N GLU A 29 -2.89 -38.72 12.47
CA GLU A 29 -3.17 -39.65 11.36
C GLU A 29 -4.13 -39.03 10.32
N LEU A 30 -5.05 -38.14 10.72
CA LEU A 30 -5.90 -37.36 9.82
C LEU A 30 -5.14 -36.28 9.03
N LEU A 31 -4.05 -35.75 9.59
CA LEU A 31 -3.24 -34.67 8.98
C LEU A 31 -2.10 -35.19 8.08
N ASN A 32 -1.93 -36.50 7.93
CA ASN A 32 -0.93 -37.10 7.06
C ASN A 32 -1.53 -38.17 6.13
N PRO A 33 -2.19 -37.78 5.02
CA PRO A 33 -2.36 -38.70 3.91
C PRO A 33 -0.99 -38.90 3.25
N LYS A 34 -0.50 -40.13 3.40
CA LYS A 34 0.75 -40.67 2.85
C LYS A 34 1.09 -40.12 1.47
N MET A 35 2.29 -39.52 1.37
CA MET A 35 3.10 -39.58 0.15
C MET A 35 3.28 -41.06 -0.19
N GLN A 36 2.68 -41.50 -1.28
CA GLN A 36 3.05 -42.73 -1.97
C GLN A 36 3.30 -42.39 -3.44
N ASP A 37 4.49 -42.78 -3.85
CA ASP A 37 5.08 -42.60 -5.16
C ASP A 37 4.17 -43.05 -6.30
N THR A 38 4.02 -42.19 -7.30
CA THR A 38 3.84 -42.61 -8.69
C THR A 38 4.69 -41.71 -9.58
N ASP A 39 5.90 -42.18 -9.85
CA ASP A 39 6.69 -41.72 -10.99
C ASP A 39 5.93 -42.00 -12.30
N ASN A 40 6.05 -41.03 -13.22
CA ASN A 40 5.74 -41.10 -14.65
C ASN A 40 4.26 -41.13 -15.08
N VAL A 41 3.63 -39.94 -15.13
CA VAL A 41 2.90 -39.53 -16.34
C VAL A 41 3.12 -38.04 -16.58
N PHE A 42 3.87 -37.71 -17.64
CA PHE A 42 3.82 -36.40 -18.28
C PHE A 42 2.39 -36.18 -18.81
N VAL A 43 1.57 -35.43 -18.07
CA VAL A 43 0.38 -34.77 -18.64
C VAL A 43 0.55 -33.28 -18.45
N SER A 44 0.62 -32.59 -19.58
CA SER A 44 0.50 -31.15 -19.72
C SER A 44 -0.84 -30.66 -19.15
N GLU A 45 -0.83 -30.10 -17.95
CA GLU A 45 -1.93 -29.26 -17.45
C GLU A 45 -1.64 -27.80 -17.80
N SER A 46 -1.81 -27.50 -19.10
CA SER A 46 -2.30 -26.20 -19.51
C SER A 46 -3.80 -26.14 -19.20
N ASN A 47 -4.23 -25.07 -18.53
CA ASN A 47 -5.62 -24.71 -18.18
C ASN A 47 -6.11 -25.52 -16.98
N ILE A 48 -6.21 -24.96 -15.77
CA ILE A 48 -7.12 -23.87 -15.39
C ILE A 48 -6.43 -23.03 -14.32
N ARG A 49 -5.96 -21.83 -14.69
CA ARG A 49 -5.91 -20.71 -13.75
C ARG A 49 -7.06 -19.81 -14.16
N ASP A 50 -8.17 -19.93 -13.45
CA ASP A 50 -9.23 -18.94 -13.51
C ASP A 50 -8.61 -17.55 -13.35
N ASN A 51 -9.08 -16.62 -14.18
CA ASN A 51 -8.72 -15.20 -14.19
C ASN A 51 -8.99 -14.56 -12.81
N GLN A 52 -8.11 -14.79 -11.82
CA GLN A 52 -8.01 -13.91 -10.68
C GLN A 52 -7.52 -12.58 -11.22
N GLU A 53 -8.38 -11.56 -11.23
CA GLU A 53 -7.97 -10.20 -11.53
C GLU A 53 -6.72 -9.88 -10.68
N ILE A 54 -5.64 -9.50 -11.35
CA ILE A 54 -4.43 -9.04 -10.67
C ILE A 54 -4.80 -7.72 -10.01
N ASN A 55 -5.13 -7.76 -8.71
CA ASN A 55 -5.35 -6.56 -7.92
C ASN A 55 -4.00 -5.88 -7.68
N LEU A 56 -3.86 -4.67 -8.22
CA LEU A 56 -2.68 -3.83 -8.04
C LEU A 56 -2.92 -2.88 -6.86
N PHE A 57 -1.84 -2.39 -6.24
CA PHE A 57 -1.95 -1.55 -5.05
C PHE A 57 -2.84 -0.31 -5.25
N PHE A 58 -2.86 0.28 -6.46
CA PHE A 58 -3.65 1.47 -6.75
C PHE A 58 -5.15 1.17 -6.91
N ASP A 59 -5.54 -0.08 -7.12
CA ASP A 59 -6.96 -0.48 -7.15
C ASP A 59 -7.59 -0.31 -5.76
N ASN A 60 -6.76 -0.41 -4.72
CA ASN A 60 -7.14 -0.26 -3.33
C ASN A 60 -7.16 1.19 -2.83
N ILE A 61 -6.61 2.16 -3.58
CA ILE A 61 -6.61 3.58 -3.16
C ILE A 61 -8.05 4.05 -2.92
N GLY A 62 -8.32 4.66 -1.76
CA GLY A 62 -9.66 5.11 -1.38
C GLY A 62 -10.56 3.99 -0.86
N ASN A 63 -10.07 2.76 -0.76
CA ASN A 63 -10.69 1.72 0.04
C ASN A 63 -9.62 0.68 0.44
N ILE A 64 -8.59 1.14 1.16
CA ILE A 64 -7.44 0.29 1.46
C ILE A 64 -7.86 -0.86 2.39
N PRO A 65 -7.48 -2.11 2.08
CA PRO A 65 -7.80 -3.27 2.91
C PRO A 65 -6.96 -3.30 4.18
N ILE A 66 -7.44 -4.04 5.18
CA ILE A 66 -6.67 -4.37 6.37
C ILE A 66 -5.47 -5.27 6.01
N LEU A 67 -4.33 -5.02 6.65
CA LEU A 67 -3.15 -5.86 6.54
C LEU A 67 -3.37 -7.16 7.34
N ASP A 68 -2.90 -8.29 6.79
CA ASP A 68 -2.90 -9.55 7.53
C ASP A 68 -2.21 -9.37 8.90
N ILE A 69 -2.86 -9.89 9.95
CA ILE A 69 -2.43 -9.64 11.33
C ILE A 69 -1.02 -10.17 11.60
N ASN A 70 -0.60 -11.25 10.93
CA ASN A 70 0.73 -11.80 11.11
C ASN A 70 1.78 -10.84 10.53
N VAL A 71 1.51 -10.29 9.34
CA VAL A 71 2.39 -9.29 8.73
C VAL A 71 2.40 -8.01 9.55
N GLY A 72 1.24 -7.55 10.03
CA GLY A 72 1.11 -6.37 10.89
C GLY A 72 1.89 -6.51 12.20
N ASN A 73 1.94 -7.70 12.79
CA ASN A 73 2.70 -7.97 14.03
C ASN A 73 4.21 -8.03 13.83
N LEU A 74 4.70 -8.23 12.60
CA LEU A 74 6.13 -8.15 12.30
C LEU A 74 6.64 -6.70 12.31
N LEU A 75 5.74 -5.74 12.05
CA LEU A 75 6.09 -4.33 11.99
C LEU A 75 6.16 -3.74 13.40
N ASN A 76 7.28 -3.15 13.75
CA ASN A 76 7.46 -2.53 15.05
C ASN A 76 6.96 -1.08 15.00
N ILE A 77 5.68 -0.93 15.35
CA ILE A 77 4.93 0.34 15.36
C ILE A 77 4.31 0.50 16.74
N ASP A 78 4.56 1.64 17.40
CA ASP A 78 3.82 1.99 18.60
C ASP A 78 2.41 2.47 18.22
N LYS A 79 1.43 1.57 18.36
CA LYS A 79 0.03 1.84 18.02
C LYS A 79 -0.60 2.89 18.94
N SER A 80 -0.13 3.02 20.18
CA SER A 80 -0.66 4.00 21.13
C SER A 80 -0.24 5.41 20.71
N ASN A 81 1.04 5.57 20.34
CA ASN A 81 1.57 6.83 19.86
C ASN A 81 1.01 7.21 18.49
N LEU A 82 0.88 6.24 17.57
CA LEU A 82 0.21 6.45 16.30
C LEU A 82 -1.23 6.99 16.48
N LEU A 83 -1.97 6.57 17.51
CA LEU A 83 -3.35 7.02 17.78
C LEU A 83 -3.45 8.51 18.11
N VAL A 84 -2.41 9.06 18.73
CA VAL A 84 -2.40 10.46 19.16
C VAL A 84 -1.47 11.34 18.32
N SER A 85 -0.64 10.78 17.45
CA SER A 85 0.46 11.49 16.78
C SER A 85 0.02 12.67 15.92
N ILE A 86 -1.14 12.58 15.27
CA ILE A 86 -1.66 13.68 14.45
C ILE A 86 -2.18 14.87 15.28
N ILE A 87 -2.52 14.67 16.56
CA ILE A 87 -3.21 15.68 17.39
C ILE A 87 -2.36 16.94 17.54
N ASN A 88 -1.05 16.79 17.72
CA ASN A 88 -0.12 17.92 17.89
C ASN A 88 0.05 18.77 16.62
N HIS A 89 -0.37 18.24 15.47
CA HIS A 89 -0.10 18.81 14.15
C HIS A 89 -1.35 19.19 13.38
N MET A 90 -2.53 19.13 14.02
CA MET A 90 -3.83 19.34 13.37
C MET A 90 -3.91 20.69 12.62
N ASP A 91 -3.30 21.73 13.17
CA ASP A 91 -3.32 23.06 12.55
C ASP A 91 -2.46 23.14 11.29
N ASP A 92 -1.44 22.28 11.14
CA ASP A 92 -0.38 22.38 10.11
C ASP A 92 -0.31 21.21 9.11
N VAL A 93 -1.10 20.14 9.33
CA VAL A 93 -1.09 18.91 8.52
C VAL A 93 -1.68 19.05 7.09
N SER A 94 -0.95 18.58 6.08
CA SER A 94 -1.41 18.58 4.68
C SER A 94 -2.45 17.48 4.38
N LEU A 95 -3.20 17.60 3.28
CA LEU A 95 -4.09 16.54 2.80
C LEU A 95 -3.33 15.23 2.49
N GLU A 96 -2.08 15.31 1.98
CA GLU A 96 -1.23 14.13 1.77
C GLU A 96 -1.01 13.38 3.09
N THR A 97 -0.59 14.09 4.12
CA THR A 97 -0.31 13.52 5.43
C THR A 97 -1.59 12.96 6.08
N ILE A 98 -2.72 13.67 5.97
CA ILE A 98 -4.02 13.17 6.46
C ILE A 98 -4.41 11.87 5.76
N TYR A 99 -4.32 11.83 4.43
CA TYR A 99 -4.66 10.63 3.67
C TYR A 99 -3.81 9.43 4.10
N PHE A 100 -2.49 9.62 4.19
CA PHE A 100 -1.60 8.56 4.64
C PHE A 100 -1.91 8.11 6.07
N TYR A 101 -2.15 9.05 7.00
CA TYR A 101 -2.51 8.73 8.37
C TYR A 101 -3.78 7.88 8.45
N ILE A 102 -4.87 8.30 7.79
CA ILE A 102 -6.13 7.53 7.76
C ILE A 102 -5.91 6.14 7.15
N SER A 103 -5.17 6.07 6.05
CA SER A 103 -4.88 4.83 5.35
C SER A 103 -4.08 3.85 6.22
N ILE A 104 -3.05 4.35 6.92
CA ILE A 104 -2.25 3.58 7.88
C ILE A 104 -3.14 3.01 8.99
N PHE A 105 -4.02 3.84 9.56
CA PHE A 105 -4.97 3.40 10.58
C PHE A 105 -5.83 2.25 10.11
N LYS A 106 -6.41 2.40 8.92
CA LYS A 106 -7.27 1.37 8.32
C LYS A 106 -6.50 0.08 8.02
N MET A 107 -5.27 0.18 7.51
CA MET A 107 -4.40 -0.99 7.28
C MET A 107 -4.07 -1.73 8.58
N ILE A 108 -3.81 -1.02 9.68
CA ILE A 108 -3.34 -1.64 10.93
C ILE A 108 -4.50 -2.13 11.81
N THR A 109 -5.60 -1.39 11.84
CA THR A 109 -6.70 -1.60 12.81
C THR A 109 -7.98 -2.12 12.16
N GLY A 110 -8.15 -1.95 10.84
CA GLY A 110 -9.41 -2.19 10.14
C GLY A 110 -10.43 -1.05 10.29
N ASP A 111 -10.17 -0.09 11.18
CA ASP A 111 -11.09 1.00 11.53
C ASP A 111 -10.52 2.38 11.20
N LEU A 112 -11.39 3.40 11.28
CA LEU A 112 -10.99 4.80 11.19
C LEU A 112 -10.43 5.31 12.55
N PRO A 113 -9.53 6.30 12.54
CA PRO A 113 -9.05 6.93 13.77
C PRO A 113 -10.19 7.45 14.66
N ALA A 114 -10.04 7.37 15.98
CA ALA A 114 -11.08 7.86 16.91
C ALA A 114 -11.36 9.37 16.77
N ASN A 115 -10.34 10.15 16.38
CA ASN A 115 -10.42 11.58 16.12
C ASN A 115 -10.87 11.92 14.68
N ILE A 116 -11.46 10.97 13.94
CA ILE A 116 -11.83 11.18 12.53
C ILE A 116 -12.68 12.43 12.33
N SER A 117 -13.67 12.70 13.17
CA SER A 117 -14.53 13.89 13.03
C SER A 117 -13.74 15.21 13.03
N LEU A 118 -12.70 15.32 13.87
CA LEU A 118 -11.81 16.48 13.92
C LEU A 118 -10.91 16.55 12.67
N ILE A 119 -10.41 15.40 12.22
CA ILE A 119 -9.64 15.32 10.97
C ILE A 119 -10.49 15.80 9.79
N LEU A 120 -11.76 15.38 9.72
CA LEU A 120 -12.66 15.77 8.64
C LEU A 120 -12.97 17.28 8.63
N SER A 121 -13.07 17.93 9.79
CA SER A 121 -13.24 19.39 9.83
C SER A 121 -12.00 20.14 9.31
N ILE A 122 -10.80 19.57 9.46
CA ILE A 122 -9.59 20.13 8.87
C ILE A 122 -9.61 19.96 7.35
N VAL A 123 -10.02 18.78 6.86
CA VAL A 123 -10.18 18.52 5.42
C VAL A 123 -11.17 19.50 4.78
N GLU A 124 -12.24 19.89 5.49
CA GLU A 124 -13.17 20.93 5.02
C GLU A 124 -12.50 22.29 4.82
N ASN A 125 -11.54 22.67 5.68
CA ASN A 125 -10.76 23.91 5.54
C ASN A 125 -9.85 23.91 4.30
N HIS A 126 -9.58 22.73 3.74
CA HIS A 126 -8.88 22.56 2.49
C HIS A 126 -9.81 22.57 1.27
N SER A 127 -11.06 23.01 1.42
CA SER A 127 -12.00 23.15 0.30
C SER A 127 -12.22 24.62 -0.05
N ASN A 128 -12.19 24.94 -1.35
CA ASN A 128 -12.57 26.24 -1.88
C ASN A 128 -13.45 26.05 -3.11
N LYS A 129 -14.64 26.66 -3.10
CA LYS A 129 -15.67 26.45 -4.12
C LYS A 129 -15.87 24.95 -4.39
N SER A 130 -15.96 24.13 -3.36
CA SER A 130 -16.21 22.68 -3.47
C SER A 130 -15.17 21.90 -4.28
N LEU A 131 -13.93 22.37 -4.32
CA LEU A 131 -12.76 21.63 -4.80
C LEU A 131 -11.65 21.75 -3.77
N PHE A 132 -10.74 20.78 -3.73
CA PHE A 132 -9.65 20.80 -2.77
C PHE A 132 -8.50 21.70 -3.19
N ILE A 133 -7.90 22.34 -2.19
CA ILE A 133 -6.82 23.31 -2.32
C ILE A 133 -5.69 22.99 -1.34
N SER A 134 -4.50 23.49 -1.66
CA SER A 134 -3.39 23.50 -0.71
C SER A 134 -3.57 24.58 0.36
N ARG A 135 -2.80 24.50 1.43
CA ARG A 135 -2.74 25.55 2.47
C ARG A 135 -2.20 26.89 1.97
N TYR A 136 -1.29 26.83 0.99
CA TYR A 136 -0.54 28.00 0.51
C TYR A 136 -1.14 28.63 -0.74
N ASN A 137 -2.00 27.92 -1.45
CA ASN A 137 -2.60 28.34 -2.71
C ASN A 137 -4.09 28.02 -2.70
N GLN A 138 -4.89 29.07 -2.84
CA GLN A 138 -6.36 29.02 -2.84
C GLN A 138 -6.94 28.54 -4.18
N ASN A 139 -6.11 28.30 -5.19
CA ASN A 139 -6.52 27.72 -6.46
C ASN A 139 -6.53 26.18 -6.36
N PRO A 140 -7.60 25.52 -6.82
CA PRO A 140 -7.64 24.07 -6.90
C PRO A 140 -6.51 23.50 -7.76
N ASP A 141 -5.91 22.41 -7.29
CA ASP A 141 -4.89 21.67 -8.03
C ASP A 141 -5.14 20.16 -7.95
N ILE A 142 -4.56 19.43 -8.90
CA ILE A 142 -4.81 18.00 -9.07
C ILE A 142 -4.32 17.17 -7.89
N ILE A 143 -3.24 17.58 -7.23
CA ILE A 143 -2.63 16.83 -6.14
C ILE A 143 -3.54 16.89 -4.91
N ASN A 144 -4.01 18.09 -4.55
CA ASN A 144 -4.91 18.25 -3.41
C ASN A 144 -6.30 17.66 -3.70
N ASN A 145 -6.79 17.75 -4.93
CA ASN A 145 -8.03 17.07 -5.32
C ASN A 145 -7.90 15.55 -5.26
N PHE A 146 -6.75 14.97 -5.60
CA PHE A 146 -6.50 13.56 -5.38
C PHE A 146 -6.58 13.17 -3.91
N TYR A 147 -5.81 13.84 -3.04
CA TYR A 147 -5.76 13.46 -1.64
C TYR A 147 -7.10 13.67 -0.93
N GLY A 148 -7.78 14.79 -1.20
CA GLY A 148 -9.10 15.03 -0.64
C GLY A 148 -10.14 14.01 -1.10
N LEU A 149 -10.14 13.66 -2.39
CA LEU A 149 -11.03 12.60 -2.92
C LEU A 149 -10.69 11.23 -2.31
N ALA A 150 -9.41 10.92 -2.13
CA ALA A 150 -8.97 9.68 -1.51
C ALA A 150 -9.41 9.58 -0.04
N ILE A 151 -9.34 10.68 0.73
CA ILE A 151 -9.84 10.76 2.11
C ILE A 151 -11.36 10.54 2.17
N ILE A 152 -12.13 11.19 1.30
CA ILE A 152 -13.58 10.98 1.22
C ILE A 152 -13.87 9.50 0.94
N SER A 153 -13.18 8.93 -0.04
CA SER A 153 -13.35 7.52 -0.43
C SER A 153 -13.03 6.56 0.72
N GLU A 154 -11.94 6.79 1.48
CA GLU A 154 -11.58 5.91 2.60
C GLU A 154 -12.60 5.93 3.75
N THR A 155 -13.25 7.07 3.96
CA THR A 155 -14.03 7.30 5.18
C THR A 155 -15.50 6.94 5.04
N ILE A 156 -16.09 6.99 3.84
CA ILE A 156 -17.52 6.71 3.51
C ILE A 156 -18.55 7.58 4.29
N LYS A 157 -18.12 8.22 5.37
CA LYS A 157 -18.88 9.03 6.33
C LYS A 157 -18.82 10.53 6.04
N MET A 158 -17.97 10.97 5.10
CA MET A 158 -17.92 12.38 4.73
C MET A 158 -19.18 12.78 3.98
N ASN A 159 -19.70 13.96 4.33
CA ASN A 159 -20.75 14.61 3.57
C ASN A 159 -20.19 14.87 2.17
N MET A 160 -20.72 14.19 1.15
CA MET A 160 -20.30 14.38 -0.25
C MET A 160 -20.44 15.83 -0.70
N ASN A 161 -21.16 16.67 0.05
CA ASN A 161 -21.32 18.11 -0.17
C ASN A 161 -20.03 18.93 -0.08
N ILE A 162 -18.92 18.40 0.46
CA ILE A 162 -17.62 19.11 0.51
C ILE A 162 -17.02 19.25 -0.88
N ILE A 163 -17.28 18.28 -1.77
CA ILE A 163 -16.73 18.27 -3.13
C ILE A 163 -17.84 18.23 -4.19
N ASP A 164 -17.69 19.05 -5.22
CA ASP A 164 -18.51 18.97 -6.41
C ASP A 164 -17.82 18.05 -7.43
N LEU A 165 -18.32 16.81 -7.53
CA LEU A 165 -17.78 15.80 -8.45
C LEU A 165 -17.93 16.20 -9.93
N THR A 166 -18.93 17.02 -10.27
CA THR A 166 -19.12 17.51 -11.65
C THR A 166 -18.02 18.49 -11.99
N ARG A 167 -17.75 19.45 -11.10
CA ARG A 167 -16.67 20.42 -11.29
C ARG A 167 -15.29 19.78 -11.23
N LEU A 168 -15.10 18.76 -10.37
CA LEU A 168 -13.87 17.99 -10.39
C LEU A 168 -13.70 17.31 -11.76
N LYS A 169 -14.74 16.66 -12.28
CA LYS A 169 -14.69 16.03 -13.60
C LYS A 169 -14.31 17.02 -14.71
N GLU A 170 -14.88 18.23 -14.71
CA GLU A 170 -14.51 19.30 -15.64
C GLU A 170 -13.03 19.68 -15.55
N LEU A 171 -12.52 19.88 -14.32
CA LEU A 171 -11.10 20.16 -14.07
C LEU A 171 -10.19 19.04 -14.63
N LEU A 172 -10.52 17.77 -14.37
CA LEU A 172 -9.72 16.64 -14.87
C LEU A 172 -9.76 16.54 -16.40
N LEU A 173 -10.90 16.83 -17.03
CA LEU A 173 -11.03 16.87 -18.49
C LEU A 173 -10.16 17.95 -19.12
N ASP A 174 -10.03 19.10 -18.48
CA ASP A 174 -9.15 20.17 -18.94
C ASP A 174 -7.68 19.80 -18.78
N GLU A 175 -7.29 19.20 -17.66
CA GLU A 175 -5.91 18.74 -17.43
C GLU A 175 -5.51 17.60 -18.39
N LEU A 176 -6.43 16.69 -18.73
CA LEU A 176 -6.20 15.65 -19.74
C LEU A 176 -5.77 16.22 -21.11
N LYS A 177 -6.26 17.41 -21.49
CA LYS A 177 -5.88 18.07 -22.75
C LYS A 177 -4.42 18.50 -22.76
N VAL A 178 -3.86 18.84 -21.59
CA VAL A 178 -2.53 19.46 -21.45
C VAL A 178 -1.49 18.49 -20.85
N ILE A 179 -1.80 17.18 -20.78
CA ILE A 179 -0.83 16.15 -20.35
C ILE A 179 0.48 16.32 -21.13
N ASN A 180 1.56 16.44 -20.36
CA ASN A 180 2.93 16.53 -20.84
C ASN A 180 3.90 15.78 -19.92
N HIS A 181 5.05 15.40 -20.47
CA HIS A 181 6.08 14.62 -19.78
C HIS A 181 6.75 15.38 -18.61
N ASN A 182 6.79 16.71 -18.67
CA ASN A 182 7.41 17.55 -17.63
C ASN A 182 6.56 17.62 -16.34
N LYS A 183 5.29 17.21 -16.38
CA LYS A 183 4.36 17.18 -15.24
C LYS A 183 4.02 15.76 -14.79
N ILE A 184 4.98 14.83 -14.91
CA ILE A 184 4.79 13.40 -14.59
C ILE A 184 4.10 13.15 -13.24
N LEU A 185 4.51 13.84 -12.18
CA LEU A 185 3.89 13.69 -10.86
C LEU A 185 2.43 14.19 -10.84
N SER A 186 2.14 15.34 -11.47
CA SER A 186 0.76 15.82 -11.59
C SER A 186 -0.11 14.85 -12.41
N ASN A 187 0.46 14.25 -13.47
CA ASN A 187 -0.24 13.25 -14.28
C ASN A 187 -0.56 12.01 -13.43
N TYR A 188 0.36 11.57 -12.55
CA TYR A 188 0.11 10.45 -11.63
C TYR A 188 -1.15 10.69 -10.80
N TYR A 189 -1.25 11.86 -10.19
CA TYR A 189 -2.41 12.21 -9.38
C TYR A 189 -3.68 12.41 -10.22
N LEU A 190 -3.57 12.95 -11.43
CA LEU A 190 -4.68 13.05 -12.39
C LEU A 190 -5.28 11.67 -12.69
N PHE A 191 -4.45 10.69 -13.07
CA PHE A 191 -4.93 9.35 -13.39
C PHE A 191 -5.50 8.62 -12.17
N ASN A 192 -4.93 8.83 -10.98
CA ASN A 192 -5.51 8.28 -9.75
C ASN A 192 -6.83 8.96 -9.35
N CYS A 193 -6.99 10.27 -9.56
CA CYS A 193 -8.29 10.95 -9.43
C CYS A 193 -9.34 10.31 -10.34
N ILE A 194 -8.99 10.09 -11.61
CA ILE A 194 -9.89 9.45 -12.58
C ILE A 194 -10.24 8.04 -12.13
N ASN A 195 -9.27 7.28 -11.60
CA ASN A 195 -9.50 5.95 -11.07
C ASN A 195 -10.47 5.96 -9.87
N LEU A 196 -10.29 6.90 -8.94
CA LEU A 196 -11.17 7.08 -7.79
C LEU A 196 -12.58 7.48 -8.21
N LEU A 197 -12.74 8.40 -9.17
CA LEU A 197 -14.05 8.83 -9.66
C LEU A 197 -14.92 7.68 -10.19
N LYS A 198 -14.30 6.65 -10.80
CA LYS A 198 -15.02 5.43 -11.21
C LYS A 198 -15.74 4.75 -10.05
N LYS A 199 -15.16 4.78 -8.84
CA LYS A 199 -15.79 4.24 -7.61
C LYS A 199 -17.04 5.01 -7.19
N PHE A 200 -17.16 6.26 -7.62
CA PHE A 200 -18.34 7.11 -7.41
C PHE A 200 -19.31 7.07 -8.61
N ASN A 201 -19.15 6.13 -9.54
CA ASN A 201 -19.89 6.04 -10.80
C ASN A 201 -19.69 7.23 -11.75
N PHE A 202 -18.59 7.98 -11.61
CA PHE A 202 -18.19 9.05 -12.53
C PHE A 202 -17.13 8.54 -13.52
N ASN A 203 -17.58 8.20 -14.72
CA ASN A 203 -16.69 7.80 -15.80
C ASN A 203 -16.20 9.01 -16.62
N ILE A 204 -14.92 8.97 -16.97
CA ILE A 204 -14.26 9.90 -17.89
C ILE A 204 -13.73 9.08 -19.06
N GLU A 205 -14.24 9.36 -20.25
CA GLU A 205 -13.76 8.74 -21.48
C GLU A 205 -12.40 9.32 -21.86
N MET A 206 -11.47 8.44 -22.24
CA MET A 206 -10.09 8.79 -22.52
C MET A 206 -9.64 8.11 -23.81
N ASN A 207 -8.84 8.82 -24.61
CA ASN A 207 -8.13 8.19 -25.73
C ASN A 207 -6.85 7.53 -25.19
N ASN A 208 -6.98 6.28 -24.75
CA ASN A 208 -5.90 5.54 -24.09
C ASN A 208 -4.62 5.46 -24.93
N ASP A 209 -4.73 5.27 -26.25
CA ASP A 209 -3.58 5.17 -27.15
C ASP A 209 -2.77 6.47 -27.19
N ILE A 210 -3.44 7.63 -27.32
CA ILE A 210 -2.79 8.94 -27.33
C ILE A 210 -2.11 9.21 -25.98
N LEU A 211 -2.79 8.87 -24.88
CA LEU A 211 -2.28 9.10 -23.53
C LEU A 211 -1.05 8.22 -23.24
N LEU A 212 -1.12 6.92 -23.55
CA LEU A 212 0.01 6.01 -23.40
C LEU A 212 1.21 6.45 -24.22
N ARG A 213 0.99 6.90 -25.47
CA ARG A 213 2.08 7.43 -26.30
C ARG A 213 2.77 8.61 -25.62
N LYS A 214 2.01 9.61 -25.13
CA LYS A 214 2.57 10.77 -24.42
C LYS A 214 3.35 10.37 -23.17
N ILE A 215 2.86 9.39 -22.41
CA ILE A 215 3.52 8.92 -21.19
C ILE A 215 4.84 8.19 -21.54
N ASN A 216 4.82 7.31 -22.55
CA ASN A 216 5.99 6.55 -22.98
C ASN A 216 7.09 7.43 -23.62
N GLU A 217 6.76 8.62 -24.12
CA GLU A 217 7.73 9.60 -24.63
C GLU A 217 8.58 10.24 -23.51
N THR A 218 8.21 10.05 -22.24
CA THR A 218 8.91 10.62 -21.09
C THR A 218 10.30 10.01 -20.93
N GLN A 219 11.34 10.82 -21.08
CA GLN A 219 12.73 10.39 -20.90
C GLN A 219 13.12 10.42 -19.42
N ILE A 220 13.42 9.25 -18.86
CA ILE A 220 13.85 9.09 -17.45
C ILE A 220 15.28 8.55 -17.31
N ASN A 221 15.87 8.13 -18.41
CA ASN A 221 17.10 7.34 -18.38
C ASN A 221 18.33 8.12 -17.90
N ASP A 222 18.33 9.44 -18.08
CA ASP A 222 19.48 10.29 -17.78
C ASP A 222 19.35 11.00 -16.41
N THR A 223 18.31 10.67 -15.63
CA THR A 223 18.14 11.17 -14.27
C THR A 223 18.97 10.38 -13.25
N GLU A 224 19.17 10.97 -12.07
CA GLU A 224 19.76 10.29 -10.92
C GLU A 224 18.97 9.03 -10.53
N LYS A 225 19.60 8.11 -9.79
CA LYS A 225 18.98 6.80 -9.47
C LYS A 225 17.65 6.95 -8.73
N GLU A 226 17.58 7.85 -7.77
CA GLU A 226 16.39 8.07 -6.94
C GLU A 226 15.21 8.62 -7.74
N GLU A 227 15.51 9.62 -8.58
CA GLU A 227 14.56 10.23 -9.49
C GLU A 227 14.11 9.23 -10.56
N PHE A 228 15.04 8.41 -11.08
CA PHE A 228 14.73 7.34 -12.03
C PHE A 228 13.74 6.34 -11.44
N ILE A 229 13.96 5.88 -10.21
CA ILE A 229 13.04 4.96 -9.52
C ILE A 229 11.66 5.60 -9.38
N SER A 230 11.60 6.86 -8.93
CA SER A 230 10.33 7.55 -8.74
C SER A 230 9.58 7.77 -10.05
N ASN A 231 10.27 8.20 -11.10
CA ASN A 231 9.66 8.44 -12.41
C ASN A 231 9.24 7.13 -13.09
N LEU A 232 10.04 6.06 -12.97
CA LEU A 232 9.67 4.75 -13.48
C LEU A 232 8.42 4.20 -12.78
N PHE A 233 8.35 4.30 -11.45
CA PHE A 233 7.17 3.94 -10.67
C PHE A 233 5.93 4.69 -11.15
N ILE A 234 6.05 6.01 -11.36
CA ILE A 234 4.94 6.84 -11.83
C ILE A 234 4.49 6.42 -13.23
N ILE A 235 5.42 6.31 -14.19
CA ILE A 235 5.11 5.92 -15.58
C ILE A 235 4.38 4.59 -15.60
N LEU A 236 4.91 3.59 -14.87
CA LEU A 236 4.30 2.27 -14.82
C LEU A 236 2.90 2.29 -14.20
N SER A 237 2.72 3.04 -13.12
CA SER A 237 1.43 3.17 -12.45
C SER A 237 0.40 3.82 -13.37
N ILE A 238 0.76 4.93 -14.03
CA ILE A 238 -0.12 5.61 -15.00
C ILE A 238 -0.45 4.66 -16.16
N SER A 239 0.56 4.02 -16.74
CA SER A 239 0.37 3.13 -17.89
C SER A 239 -0.54 1.95 -17.54
N LYS A 240 -0.41 1.37 -16.34
CA LYS A 240 -1.31 0.31 -15.84
C LYS A 240 -2.72 0.80 -15.54
N LEU A 241 -2.89 2.05 -15.09
CA LEU A 241 -4.20 2.69 -14.91
C LEU A 241 -4.92 2.93 -16.25
N ILE A 242 -4.17 3.18 -17.32
CA ILE A 242 -4.71 3.35 -18.68
C ILE A 242 -4.97 1.99 -19.35
N ASP A 243 -4.02 1.07 -19.24
CA ASP A 243 -4.08 -0.29 -19.79
C ASP A 243 -3.57 -1.31 -18.76
N LYS A 244 -4.50 -2.11 -18.20
CA LYS A 244 -4.19 -3.16 -17.22
C LYS A 244 -3.17 -4.18 -17.76
N ASN A 245 -3.07 -4.36 -19.08
CA ASN A 245 -2.15 -5.31 -19.72
C ASN A 245 -0.75 -4.72 -19.96
N TYR A 246 -0.52 -3.44 -19.68
CA TYR A 246 0.80 -2.82 -19.81
C TYR A 246 1.84 -3.60 -19.00
N SER A 247 2.99 -3.91 -19.58
CA SER A 247 3.96 -4.82 -18.97
C SER A 247 5.39 -4.42 -19.30
N ALA A 248 6.36 -5.19 -18.83
CA ALA A 248 7.77 -5.02 -19.17
C ALA A 248 8.04 -4.96 -20.69
N LYS A 249 7.18 -5.59 -21.53
CA LYS A 249 7.31 -5.56 -23.00
C LYS A 249 7.07 -4.17 -23.61
N ASN A 250 6.38 -3.30 -22.88
CA ASN A 250 5.99 -1.96 -23.35
C ASN A 250 7.01 -0.89 -22.96
N ILE A 251 8.01 -1.23 -22.16
CA ILE A 251 9.04 -0.30 -21.69
C ILE A 251 10.24 -0.35 -22.62
N ASP A 252 10.89 0.81 -22.83
CA ASP A 252 12.12 0.85 -23.58
C ASP A 252 13.24 0.01 -22.90
N ASN A 253 14.04 -0.65 -23.73
CA ASN A 253 15.09 -1.55 -23.26
C ASN A 253 16.16 -0.85 -22.40
N LYS A 254 16.38 0.47 -22.55
CA LYS A 254 17.38 1.22 -21.78
C LYS A 254 16.89 1.37 -20.33
N SER A 255 15.64 1.80 -20.13
CA SER A 255 15.00 1.92 -18.82
C SER A 255 14.91 0.56 -18.12
N LEU A 256 14.48 -0.48 -18.85
CA LEU A 256 14.38 -1.82 -18.27
C LEU A 256 15.74 -2.34 -17.79
N LYS A 257 16.80 -2.22 -18.60
CA LYS A 257 18.16 -2.61 -18.20
C LYS A 257 18.67 -1.82 -17.00
N LYS A 258 18.48 -0.50 -16.98
CA LYS A 258 18.88 0.35 -15.85
C LYS A 258 18.18 -0.09 -14.56
N PHE A 259 16.89 -0.44 -14.63
CA PHE A 259 16.16 -0.97 -13.48
C PHE A 259 16.66 -2.35 -13.03
N GLU A 260 16.91 -3.28 -13.96
CA GLU A 260 17.48 -4.58 -13.62
C GLU A 260 18.87 -4.46 -12.97
N ASP A 261 19.68 -3.50 -13.39
CA ASP A 261 20.99 -3.23 -12.79
C ASP A 261 20.87 -2.65 -11.37
N ILE A 262 19.82 -1.86 -11.10
CA ILE A 262 19.48 -1.41 -9.75
C ILE A 262 19.13 -2.60 -8.86
N ILE A 263 18.27 -3.52 -9.33
CA ILE A 263 17.90 -4.75 -8.58
C ILE A 263 19.14 -5.60 -8.28
N LYS A 264 20.00 -5.85 -9.28
CA LYS A 264 21.21 -6.68 -9.10
C LYS A 264 22.20 -6.07 -8.10
N ASN A 265 22.21 -4.75 -7.96
CA ASN A 265 23.13 -4.04 -7.05
C ASN A 265 22.41 -3.46 -5.82
N LEU A 266 21.19 -3.90 -5.50
CA LEU A 266 20.33 -3.22 -4.53
C LEU A 266 20.96 -3.12 -3.14
N TYR A 267 21.72 -4.15 -2.73
CA TYR A 267 22.42 -4.22 -1.45
C TYR A 267 23.60 -3.25 -1.33
N LYS A 268 24.11 -2.72 -2.45
CA LYS A 268 25.18 -1.71 -2.48
C LYS A 268 24.65 -0.28 -2.50
N ASN A 269 23.36 -0.11 -2.78
CA ASN A 269 22.74 1.21 -2.84
C ASN A 269 22.13 1.55 -1.48
N ASP A 270 22.40 2.75 -1.00
CA ASP A 270 21.85 3.28 0.25
C ASP A 270 20.51 3.96 -0.02
N PHE A 271 19.50 3.17 -0.37
CA PHE A 271 18.16 3.68 -0.64
C PHE A 271 17.36 3.87 0.66
N SER A 272 16.50 4.89 0.67
CA SER A 272 15.48 5.08 1.71
C SER A 272 14.44 3.94 1.69
N LEU A 273 13.74 3.74 2.81
CA LEU A 273 12.66 2.74 2.90
C LEU A 273 11.54 2.99 1.87
N THR A 274 11.24 4.26 1.58
CA THR A 274 10.28 4.65 0.54
C THR A 274 10.76 4.22 -0.86
N GLN A 275 12.05 4.36 -1.16
CA GLN A 275 12.61 3.91 -2.44
C GLN A 275 12.61 2.38 -2.54
N TYR A 276 12.97 1.66 -1.47
CA TYR A 276 12.85 0.19 -1.44
C TYR A 276 11.42 -0.27 -1.70
N SER A 277 10.45 0.38 -1.05
CA SER A 277 9.01 0.13 -1.25
C SER A 277 8.62 0.34 -2.71
N LYS A 278 9.01 1.48 -3.32
CA LYS A 278 8.77 1.75 -4.74
C LYS A 278 9.42 0.73 -5.67
N ILE A 279 10.64 0.28 -5.40
CA ILE A 279 11.32 -0.74 -6.21
C ILE A 279 10.54 -2.06 -6.18
N LEU A 280 10.06 -2.48 -5.01
CA LEU A 280 9.20 -3.65 -4.89
C LEU A 280 7.90 -3.46 -5.68
N LEU A 281 7.22 -2.33 -5.54
CA LEU A 281 6.01 -2.04 -6.33
C LEU A 281 6.29 -1.99 -7.85
N ILE A 282 7.46 -1.51 -8.30
CA ILE A 282 7.86 -1.59 -9.71
C ILE A 282 8.01 -3.05 -10.16
N ILE A 283 8.63 -3.92 -9.35
CA ILE A 283 8.75 -5.36 -9.65
C ILE A 283 7.36 -5.97 -9.85
N ASP A 284 6.40 -5.60 -9.00
CA ASP A 284 5.02 -6.04 -9.11
C ASP A 284 4.34 -5.56 -10.40
N LEU A 285 4.43 -4.25 -10.70
CA LEU A 285 3.86 -3.64 -11.91
C LEU A 285 4.42 -4.24 -13.20
N LEU A 286 5.68 -4.68 -13.18
CA LEU A 286 6.35 -5.34 -14.31
C LEU A 286 6.00 -6.83 -14.46
N GLY A 287 5.38 -7.44 -13.45
CA GLY A 287 5.13 -8.89 -13.42
C GLY A 287 6.40 -9.71 -13.17
N PHE A 288 7.37 -9.17 -12.43
CA PHE A 288 8.67 -9.81 -12.19
C PHE A 288 8.78 -10.52 -10.83
N GLN A 289 7.67 -10.74 -10.13
CA GLN A 289 7.65 -11.33 -8.79
C GLN A 289 8.31 -12.71 -8.73
N GLN A 290 8.08 -13.56 -9.75
CA GLN A 290 8.71 -14.88 -9.83
C GLN A 290 10.21 -14.79 -10.14
N LYS A 291 10.59 -13.89 -11.06
CA LYS A 291 11.97 -13.68 -11.51
C LYS A 291 12.88 -13.21 -10.37
N TYR A 292 12.36 -12.37 -9.47
CA TYR A 292 13.10 -11.78 -8.36
C TYR A 292 12.55 -12.23 -6.99
N SER A 293 12.10 -13.48 -6.87
CA SER A 293 11.45 -13.95 -5.64
C SER A 293 12.37 -13.94 -4.40
N LYS A 294 13.64 -14.35 -4.56
CA LYS A 294 14.64 -14.38 -3.46
C LYS A 294 14.96 -12.96 -3.00
N GLU A 295 15.31 -12.14 -3.97
CA GLU A 295 15.44 -10.70 -3.93
C GLU A 295 14.31 -10.04 -3.12
N ILE A 296 13.05 -10.21 -3.54
CA ILE A 296 11.85 -9.66 -2.87
C ILE A 296 11.82 -10.04 -1.39
N LYS A 297 12.01 -11.32 -1.04
CA LYS A 297 12.00 -11.77 0.37
C LYS A 297 13.05 -11.07 1.22
N ILE A 298 14.26 -10.89 0.69
CA ILE A 298 15.35 -10.20 1.40
C ILE A 298 14.94 -8.75 1.71
N TRP A 299 14.30 -8.06 0.78
CA TRP A 299 13.95 -6.65 0.97
C TRP A 299 12.69 -6.44 1.79
N LEU A 300 11.71 -7.33 1.70
CA LEU A 300 10.58 -7.34 2.64
C LEU A 300 11.08 -7.52 4.07
N ASN A 301 12.01 -8.45 4.31
CA ASN A 301 12.66 -8.59 5.62
C ASN A 301 13.43 -7.34 6.03
N LYS A 302 14.12 -6.67 5.09
CA LYS A 302 14.80 -5.40 5.37
C LYS A 302 13.80 -4.31 5.77
N LEU A 303 12.69 -4.15 5.05
CA LEU A 303 11.64 -3.18 5.38
C LEU A 303 11.10 -3.44 6.78
N ILE A 304 10.73 -4.69 7.08
CA ILE A 304 10.24 -5.10 8.40
C ILE A 304 11.25 -4.78 9.50
N ASN A 305 12.51 -5.20 9.35
CA ASN A 305 13.51 -5.04 10.40
C ASN A 305 13.92 -3.58 10.65
N HIS A 306 13.65 -2.69 9.69
CA HIS A 306 13.88 -1.25 9.83
C HIS A 306 12.60 -0.47 10.15
N THR A 307 11.48 -1.16 10.37
CA THR A 307 10.27 -0.50 10.90
C THR A 307 10.49 -0.19 12.37
N LYS A 308 10.60 1.10 12.70
CA LYS A 308 10.56 1.61 14.07
C LYS A 308 9.82 2.93 13.98
N PHE A 309 8.51 2.88 14.17
CA PHE A 309 7.62 4.01 13.91
C PHE A 309 6.85 4.41 15.16
N PHE A 310 6.78 5.71 15.39
CA PHE A 310 6.10 6.37 16.51
C PHE A 310 6.66 5.98 17.88
N MET A 311 7.94 5.62 17.91
CA MET A 311 8.63 5.13 19.11
C MET A 311 8.73 6.22 20.19
N SER A 312 8.55 5.82 21.45
CA SER A 312 8.61 6.73 22.60
C SER A 312 10.01 7.28 22.84
N GLU A 313 11.04 6.54 22.43
CA GLU A 313 12.45 6.87 22.66
C GLU A 313 12.88 8.18 22.00
N ILE A 314 12.22 8.58 20.91
CA ILE A 314 12.54 9.78 20.13
C ILE A 314 11.58 10.95 20.41
N GLU A 315 10.58 10.79 21.27
CA GLU A 315 9.53 11.80 21.51
C GLU A 315 10.05 13.15 22.01
N ASN A 316 11.20 13.15 22.69
CA ASN A 316 11.79 14.36 23.27
C ASN A 316 12.84 15.00 22.36
N GLU A 317 13.12 14.41 21.21
CA GLU A 317 14.00 15.01 20.21
C GLU A 317 13.27 16.16 19.49
N GLU A 318 14.03 17.21 19.12
CA GLU A 318 13.48 18.35 18.37
C GLU A 318 12.91 17.90 17.03
N PHE A 319 13.64 17.05 16.31
CA PHE A 319 13.20 16.46 15.04
C PHE A 319 12.56 15.09 15.28
N SER A 320 11.32 15.08 15.75
CA SER A 320 10.54 13.86 16.03
C SER A 320 9.10 13.99 15.55
N TRP A 321 8.43 12.84 15.35
CA TRP A 321 7.01 12.82 14.97
C TRP A 321 6.10 13.60 15.92
N LYS A 322 6.53 13.81 17.18
CA LYS A 322 5.73 14.48 18.20
C LYS A 322 5.87 16.00 18.14
N ASN A 323 7.09 16.48 17.88
CA ASN A 323 7.45 17.89 18.04
C ASN A 323 7.62 18.63 16.70
N ASP A 324 7.81 17.93 15.58
CA ASP A 324 8.04 18.53 14.27
C ASP A 324 7.11 17.95 13.18
N ILE A 325 6.37 18.83 12.49
CA ILE A 325 5.39 18.44 11.45
C ILE A 325 6.05 17.80 10.22
N THR A 326 7.29 18.19 9.91
CA THR A 326 8.06 17.63 8.79
C THR A 326 8.50 16.21 9.13
N ALA A 327 9.04 16.00 10.32
CA ALA A 327 9.39 14.67 10.83
C ALA A 327 8.15 13.75 10.86
N PHE A 328 7.03 14.24 11.40
CA PHE A 328 5.76 13.52 11.38
C PHE A 328 5.32 13.13 9.96
N SER A 329 5.36 14.07 9.02
CA SER A 329 4.95 13.84 7.64
C SER A 329 5.87 12.83 6.92
N ILE A 330 7.18 12.89 7.15
CA ILE A 330 8.15 11.92 6.63
C ILE A 330 7.85 10.52 7.19
N GLU A 331 7.64 10.44 8.50
CA GLU A 331 7.44 9.17 9.20
C GLU A 331 6.14 8.48 8.76
N VAL A 332 5.04 9.24 8.70
CA VAL A 332 3.76 8.79 8.13
C VAL A 332 3.92 8.34 6.67
N LYS A 333 4.61 9.12 5.83
CA LYS A 333 4.81 8.77 4.42
C LYS A 333 5.62 7.49 4.26
N MET A 334 6.70 7.33 5.02
CA MET A 334 7.52 6.12 5.02
C MET A 334 6.70 4.90 5.44
N LEU A 335 5.95 5.00 6.54
CA LEU A 335 5.12 3.90 7.01
C LEU A 335 4.03 3.52 6.00
N TYR A 336 3.36 4.50 5.38
CA TYR A 336 2.36 4.25 4.35
C TYR A 336 2.92 3.40 3.20
N TRP A 337 4.07 3.77 2.65
CA TRP A 337 4.67 3.05 1.52
C TRP A 337 5.11 1.62 1.90
N ILE A 338 5.60 1.43 3.13
CA ILE A 338 5.94 0.10 3.65
C ILE A 338 4.69 -0.77 3.76
N LEU A 339 3.62 -0.25 4.36
CA LEU A 339 2.38 -1.00 4.54
C LEU A 339 1.72 -1.35 3.21
N ILE A 340 1.68 -0.42 2.25
CA ILE A 340 1.19 -0.69 0.89
C ILE A 340 2.01 -1.80 0.21
N THR A 341 3.33 -1.79 0.41
CA THR A 341 4.21 -2.83 -0.13
C THR A 341 3.94 -4.18 0.55
N CYS A 342 3.77 -4.19 1.87
CA CYS A 342 3.40 -5.38 2.63
C CYS A 342 2.04 -5.94 2.19
N LEU A 343 1.05 -5.08 1.91
CA LEU A 343 -0.25 -5.47 1.35
C LEU A 343 -0.09 -6.16 -0.01
N GLN A 344 0.69 -5.58 -0.93
CA GLN A 344 0.91 -6.15 -2.26
C GLN A 344 1.63 -7.50 -2.21
N TYR A 345 2.51 -7.68 -1.23
CA TYR A 345 3.37 -8.85 -1.09
C TYR A 345 2.98 -9.78 0.07
N GLN A 346 1.72 -9.76 0.52
CA GLN A 346 1.28 -10.59 1.66
C GLN A 346 1.63 -12.07 1.50
N SER A 347 1.55 -12.61 0.28
CA SER A 347 1.86 -14.03 0.00
C SER A 347 3.34 -14.39 0.07
N PHE A 348 4.24 -13.43 0.33
CA PHE A 348 5.69 -13.66 0.43
C PHE A 348 6.18 -13.79 1.89
N PHE A 349 5.31 -13.55 2.86
CA PHE A 349 5.60 -13.68 4.30
C PHE A 349 5.42 -15.10 4.82
#